data_AF-A0A377DA68-F1
#
_entry.id   AF-A0A377DA68-F1
#
_cell.length_a   1.000
_cell.length_b   1.000
_cell.length_c   1.000
_cell.angle_alpha   90.00
_cell.angle_beta   90.00
_cell.angle_gamma   90.00
#
_symmetry.space_group_name_H-M   'P 1'
#
loop_
_entity.id
_entity.type
_entity.pdbx_description
1 polymer ?
#
loop_
_entity_poly.entity_id
_entity_poly.type
_entity_poly.pdbx_seq_one_letter_code
_entity_poly.pdbx_strand_id
1 'polypeptide(L)' 'MKLPLITTGMICFLGICNFAQATVSPDRTRIIFNASNKSATVRLTNQSKIDPYLAQSWIEDASGKKNA' A
#
# COMPACT_ATOMS: atom_id res chain seq x y z
N MET A 1 -31.28 -23.29 -17.35
CA MET A 1 -30.80 -24.06 -16.17
C MET A 1 -30.69 -23.11 -14.99
N LYS A 2 -31.34 -23.39 -13.84
CA LYS A 2 -31.19 -22.58 -12.61
C LYS A 2 -29.92 -23.05 -11.91
N LEU A 3 -28.93 -22.16 -11.77
CA LEU A 3 -27.69 -22.48 -11.05
C LEU A 3 -28.00 -22.64 -9.55
N PRO A 4 -27.45 -23.66 -8.85
CA PRO A 4 -27.75 -23.86 -7.44
C PRO A 4 -27.27 -22.67 -6.60
N LEU A 5 -28.09 -22.23 -5.64
CA LEU A 5 -27.76 -21.12 -4.72
C LEU A 5 -26.41 -21.33 -4.01
N ILE A 6 -26.07 -22.58 -3.72
CA ILE A 6 -24.79 -22.98 -3.12
C ILE A 6 -23.62 -22.71 -4.07
N THR A 7 -23.79 -22.98 -5.36
CA THR A 7 -22.78 -22.72 -6.39
C THR A 7 -22.55 -21.23 -6.59
N THR A 8 -23.61 -20.42 -6.55
CA THR A 8 -23.49 -18.95 -6.60
C THR A 8 -22.79 -18.39 -5.34
N GLY A 9 -23.11 -18.90 -4.15
CA GLY A 9 -22.48 -18.48 -2.89
C GLY A 9 -20.97 -18.78 -2.84
N MET A 10 -20.55 -19.93 -3.37
CA MET A 10 -19.13 -20.32 -3.41
C MET A 10 -18.30 -19.44 -4.35
N ILE A 11 -18.87 -19.02 -5.48
CA ILE A 11 -18.21 -18.09 -6.43
C ILE A 11 -18.07 -16.70 -5.81
N CYS A 12 -19.06 -16.21 -5.06
CA CYS A 12 -18.97 -14.94 -4.36
C CYS A 12 -17.90 -14.93 -3.25
N PHE A 13 -17.70 -16.05 -2.54
CA PHE A 13 -16.70 -16.15 -1.48
C PHE A 13 -15.24 -16.11 -2.01
N LEU A 14 -15.00 -16.66 -3.21
CA LEU A 14 -13.67 -16.68 -3.83
C LEU A 14 -13.26 -15.32 -4.44
N GLY A 15 -14.20 -14.40 -4.68
CA GLY A 15 -13.94 -13.12 -5.33
C GLY A 15 -13.37 -12.00 -4.45
N ILE A 16 -13.21 -12.21 -3.13
CA ILE A 16 -12.95 -11.13 -2.17
C ILE A 16 -11.47 -11.03 -1.75
N CYS A 17 -10.62 -11.98 -2.13
CA CYS A 17 -9.22 -12.01 -1.67
C CYS A 17 -8.30 -11.16 -2.54
N ASN A 18 -8.35 -9.83 -2.39
CA ASN A 18 -7.36 -8.94 -2.99
C ASN A 18 -6.06 -8.99 -2.16
N PHE A 19 -5.13 -9.88 -2.53
CA PHE A 19 -3.78 -9.89 -1.97
C PHE A 19 -2.93 -8.84 -2.68
N ALA A 20 -2.76 -7.67 -2.06
CA ALA A 20 -1.76 -6.71 -2.50
C ALA A 20 -0.37 -7.21 -2.08
N GLN A 21 0.44 -7.63 -3.06
CA GLN A 21 1.85 -7.96 -2.82
C GLN A 21 2.66 -6.67 -2.89
N ALA A 22 3.19 -6.22 -1.76
CA ALA A 22 4.08 -5.06 -1.69
C ALA A 22 5.50 -5.51 -1.36
N THR A 23 6.44 -5.26 -2.26
CA THR A 23 7.85 -5.56 -2.01
C THR A 23 8.55 -4.45 -1.23
N VAL A 24 8.14 -3.19 -1.38
CA VAL A 24 8.70 -2.07 -0.60
C VAL A 24 7.78 -1.78 0.58
N SER A 25 8.31 -1.94 1.80
CA SER A 25 7.57 -1.68 3.04
C SER A 25 8.13 -0.44 3.74
N PRO A 26 7.29 0.57 4.06
CA PRO A 26 7.65 1.59 5.04
C PRO A 26 7.66 0.97 6.45
N ASP A 27 8.38 1.61 7.38
CA ASP A 27 8.42 1.19 8.79
C ASP A 27 7.17 1.61 9.59
N ARG A 28 6.31 2.45 9.01
CA ARG A 28 5.08 2.99 9.63
C ARG A 28 4.05 3.42 8.58
N THR A 29 2.79 3.57 9.00
CA THR A 29 1.67 3.97 8.14
C THR A 29 1.37 5.47 8.14
N ARG A 30 1.99 6.23 9.05
CA ARG A 30 1.83 7.69 9.17
C ARG A 30 3.03 8.34 9.83
N ILE A 31 3.23 9.63 9.54
CA ILE A 31 4.23 10.49 10.18
C ILE A 31 3.49 11.59 10.93
N ILE A 32 3.79 11.76 12.21
CA ILE A 32 3.38 12.94 12.99
C ILE A 32 4.58 13.89 13.03
N PHE A 33 4.53 14.98 12.27
CA PHE A 33 5.61 15.94 12.17
C PHE A 33 5.37 17.11 13.13
N ASN A 34 6.10 17.14 14.25
CA ASN A 34 5.99 18.22 15.23
C ASN A 34 6.64 19.50 14.71
N ALA A 35 6.01 20.65 14.96
CA ALA A 35 6.50 21.95 14.49
C ALA A 35 7.90 22.33 15.03
N SER A 36 8.30 21.80 16.19
CA SER A 36 9.64 21.99 16.77
C SER A 36 10.73 21.18 16.05
N ASN A 37 10.36 20.19 15.26
CA ASN A 37 11.30 19.26 14.64
C ASN A 37 11.75 19.77 13.27
N LYS A 38 13.04 19.62 12.97
CA LYS A 38 13.59 20.00 11.67
C LYS A 38 13.43 18.91 10.60
N SER A 39 13.27 17.65 11.02
CA SER A 39 13.18 16.51 10.12
C SER A 39 12.41 15.35 10.75
N ALA A 40 11.97 14.43 9.88
CA ALA A 40 11.45 13.13 10.24
C ALA A 40 12.05 12.09 9.29
N THR A 41 12.27 10.87 9.80
CA THR A 41 12.86 9.77 9.04
C THR A 41 11.81 8.73 8.74
N VAL A 42 11.79 8.26 7.50
CA VAL A 42 11.03 7.08 7.05
C VAL A 42 12.03 6.05 6.57
N ARG A 43 11.93 4.83 7.09
CA ARG A 43 12.74 3.72 6.59
C ARG A 43 11.92 2.92 5.59
N LEU A 44 12.45 2.74 4.40
CA LEU A 44 11.91 1.83 3.39
C LEU A 44 12.75 0.55 3.37
N THR A 45 12.07 -0.60 3.31
CA THR A 45 12.72 -1.90 3.20
C THR A 45 12.23 -2.60 1.95
N ASN A 46 13.15 -2.96 1.05
CA ASN A 46 12.87 -3.89 -0.04
C ASN A 46 12.84 -5.31 0.55
N GLN A 47 11.66 -5.92 0.58
CA GLN A 47 11.41 -7.27 1.05
C GLN A 47 11.73 -8.32 -0.01
N SER A 48 11.91 -7.93 -1.28
CA SER A 48 12.40 -8.86 -2.30
C SER A 48 13.85 -9.21 -2.03
N LYS A 49 14.11 -10.52 -1.98
CA LYS A 49 15.46 -11.09 -1.88
C LYS A 49 16.12 -11.28 -3.25
N ILE A 50 15.40 -10.97 -4.33
CA ILE A 50 15.76 -11.35 -5.70
C ILE A 50 15.94 -10.10 -6.56
N ASP A 51 15.02 -9.15 -6.48
CA ASP A 51 14.96 -8.00 -7.38
C ASP A 51 15.29 -6.68 -6.66
N PRO A 52 16.15 -5.82 -7.23
CA PRO A 52 16.32 -4.45 -6.79
C PRO A 52 15.15 -3.56 -7.28
N TYR A 53 14.68 -2.64 -6.44
CA TYR A 53 13.61 -1.70 -6.78
C TYR A 53 14.05 -0.24 -6.63
N LEU A 54 13.57 0.60 -7.55
CA LEU A 54 13.71 2.06 -7.45
C LEU A 54 12.69 2.62 -6.46
N ALA A 55 13.16 3.36 -5.46
CA ALA A 55 12.31 4.13 -4.57
C ALA A 55 12.33 5.62 -4.98
N GLN A 56 11.16 6.16 -5.32
CA GLN A 56 10.96 7.58 -5.58
C GLN A 56 9.92 8.13 -4.60
N SER A 57 10.21 9.27 -3.99
CA SER A 57 9.30 9.97 -3.08
C SER A 57 9.03 11.39 -3.54
N TRP A 58 7.85 11.90 -3.18
CA TRP A 58 7.46 13.31 -3.30
C TRP A 58 6.44 13.62 -2.21
N ILE A 59 6.14 14.90 -2.00
CA ILE A 59 5.13 15.35 -1.05
C ILE A 59 3.99 16.01 -1.83
N GLU A 60 2.77 15.68 -1.46
CA GLU A 60 1.55 16.26 -2.04
C GLU A 60 0.88 17.18 -1.01
N ASP A 61 0.15 18.17 -1.49
CA ASP A 61 -0.76 18.95 -0.64
C ASP A 61 -2.09 18.22 -0.39
N ALA A 62 -2.98 18.83 0.41
CA ALA A 62 -4.28 18.25 0.75
C ALA A 62 -5.22 18.06 -0.45
N SER A 63 -4.95 18.71 -1.58
CA SER A 63 -5.69 18.57 -2.84
C SER A 63 -5.09 17.51 -3.77
N GLY A 64 -4.01 16.84 -3.36
CA GLY A 64 -3.29 15.85 -4.16
C GLY A 64 -2.34 16.45 -5.19
N LYS A 65 -2.07 17.77 -5.12
CA LYS A 65 -1.11 18.40 -6.02
C LYS A 65 0.30 18.11 -5.52
N LYS A 66 1.13 17.59 -6.42
CA LYS A 66 2.56 17.39 -6.16
C LYS A 66 3.24 18.74 -6.03
N ASN A 67 3.88 18.96 -4.89
CA ASN A 67 4.83 20.05 -4.75
C ASN A 67 6.19 19.48 -5.12
N ALA A 68 6.76 20.00 -6.21
CA ALA A 68 8.12 19.70 -6.62
C ALA A 68 9.12 20.29 -5.63
#